data_AF-A0A522CQQ0-F1
#
_entry.id   AF-A0A522CQQ0-F1
#
_cell.length_a   1.000
_cell.length_b   1.000
_cell.length_c   1.000
_cell.angle_alpha   90.00
_cell.angle_beta   90.00
_cell.angle_gamma   90.00
#
_symmetry.space_group_name_H-M   'P 1'
#
loop_
_entity.id
_entity.type
_entity.pdbx_description
1 polymer ?
#
loop_
_entity_poly.entity_id
_entity_poly.type
_entity_poly.pdbx_seq_one_letter_code
_entity_poly.pdbx_strand_id
1 'polypeptide(L)'
;MDTPIARLFREHQDFDRFRERVIALGGEFPFSAEDMIGIGEAYFERYPDCFSNRSCTDVTLGYKLVRLCVIEKLAVSAGPRFCCAVRDMIGSISLIRATIETIVREAGMKEAERLVTVMEESLGLMQGDIDALPIGMIKERFIGGVSYIHNALYLVKSALKSMYQ
;
A
#
# COMPACT_ATOMS: atom_id res chain seq x y z
N MET A 1 -13.19 -8.68 14.39
CA MET A 1 -14.38 -7.96 13.85
C MET A 1 -14.43 -8.16 12.33
N ASP A 2 -15.60 -8.22 11.71
CA ASP A 2 -15.70 -8.53 10.26
C ASP A 2 -15.78 -7.26 9.41
N THR A 3 -14.62 -6.68 9.13
CA THR A 3 -14.50 -5.47 8.29
C THR A 3 -14.58 -5.82 6.80
N PRO A 4 -14.95 -4.88 5.90
CA PRO A 4 -15.14 -5.20 4.48
C PRO A 4 -13.91 -5.86 3.82
N ILE A 5 -12.71 -5.38 4.14
CA ILE A 5 -11.47 -5.95 3.60
C ILE A 5 -11.16 -7.31 4.22
N ALA A 6 -11.38 -7.49 5.53
CA ALA A 6 -11.22 -8.78 6.21
C ALA A 6 -12.15 -9.85 5.60
N ARG A 7 -13.41 -9.49 5.35
CA ARG A 7 -14.39 -10.36 4.70
C ARG A 7 -13.95 -10.75 3.29
N LEU A 8 -13.58 -9.78 2.46
CA LEU A 8 -13.09 -10.03 1.10
C LEU A 8 -11.89 -10.98 1.10
N PHE A 9 -10.98 -10.81 2.06
CA PHE A 9 -9.84 -11.71 2.19
C PHE A 9 -10.28 -13.13 2.55
N ARG A 10 -11.20 -13.29 3.51
CA ARG A 10 -11.74 -14.60 3.89
C ARG A 10 -12.45 -15.30 2.73
N GLU A 11 -13.24 -14.58 1.95
CA GLU A 11 -14.00 -15.09 0.79
C GLU A 11 -13.12 -15.52 -0.38
N HIS A 12 -11.93 -14.94 -0.51
CA HIS A 12 -11.01 -15.20 -1.62
C HIS A 12 -9.71 -15.85 -1.12
N GLN A 13 -9.64 -17.18 -1.22
CA GLN A 13 -8.43 -17.93 -0.82
C GLN A 13 -7.23 -17.66 -1.71
N ASP A 14 -7.48 -17.40 -3.00
CA ASP A 14 -6.47 -16.98 -3.95
C ASP A 14 -6.16 -15.48 -3.79
N PHE A 15 -4.89 -15.17 -3.54
CA PHE A 15 -4.45 -13.79 -3.34
C PHE A 15 -4.61 -12.93 -4.59
N ASP A 16 -4.47 -13.49 -5.79
CA ASP A 16 -4.65 -12.73 -7.02
C ASP A 16 -6.12 -12.34 -7.20
N ARG A 17 -7.06 -13.23 -6.84
CA ARG A 17 -8.49 -12.90 -6.78
C ARG A 17 -8.81 -11.85 -5.73
N PHE A 18 -8.24 -11.96 -4.54
CA PHE A 18 -8.37 -10.92 -3.52
C PHE A 18 -7.87 -9.57 -4.03
N ARG A 19 -6.70 -9.56 -4.69
CA ARG A 19 -6.11 -8.35 -5.31
C ARG A 19 -7.05 -7.71 -6.32
N GLU A 20 -7.59 -8.48 -7.26
CA GLU A 20 -8.56 -8.00 -8.25
C GLU A 20 -9.75 -7.31 -7.57
N ARG A 21 -10.28 -7.90 -6.50
CA ARG A 21 -11.43 -7.37 -5.76
C ARG A 21 -11.12 -6.09 -5.02
N VAL A 22 -9.96 -6.00 -4.37
CA VAL A 22 -9.54 -4.77 -3.68
C VAL A 22 -9.31 -3.63 -4.68
N ILE A 23 -8.67 -3.90 -5.83
CA ILE A 23 -8.50 -2.90 -6.90
C ILE A 23 -9.86 -2.43 -7.44
N ALA A 24 -10.84 -3.34 -7.56
CA ALA A 24 -12.18 -3.00 -8.02
C ALA A 24 -12.94 -2.07 -7.07
N LEU A 25 -12.54 -1.95 -5.79
CA LEU A 25 -13.06 -0.95 -4.87
C LEU A 25 -12.52 0.46 -5.14
N GLY A 26 -11.50 0.62 -5.99
CA GLY A 26 -10.94 1.93 -6.34
C GLY A 26 -10.38 2.71 -5.14
N GLY A 27 -9.93 2.01 -4.08
CA GLY A 27 -9.49 2.63 -2.84
C GLY A 27 -10.63 3.08 -1.91
N GLU A 28 -11.89 2.87 -2.26
CA GLU A 28 -13.08 3.24 -1.48
C GLU A 28 -13.45 2.16 -0.44
N PHE A 29 -12.55 1.90 0.50
CA PHE A 29 -12.79 0.99 1.63
C PHE A 29 -12.29 1.57 2.96
N PRO A 30 -12.92 1.29 4.11
CA PRO A 30 -12.37 1.69 5.41
C PRO A 30 -10.99 1.08 5.64
N PHE A 31 -10.05 1.86 6.16
CA PHE A 31 -8.68 1.40 6.42
C PHE A 31 -8.08 2.07 7.66
N SER A 32 -8.88 2.10 8.73
CA SER A 32 -8.48 2.53 10.06
C SER A 32 -7.71 1.45 10.82
N ALA A 33 -7.22 1.75 12.03
CA ALA A 33 -6.62 0.75 12.91
C ALA A 33 -7.51 -0.49 13.14
N GLU A 34 -8.84 -0.31 13.26
CA GLU A 34 -9.79 -1.43 13.41
C GLU A 34 -9.81 -2.33 12.16
N ASP A 35 -9.79 -1.72 10.97
CA ASP A 35 -9.75 -2.43 9.70
C ASP A 35 -8.43 -3.19 9.51
N MET A 36 -7.31 -2.56 9.89
CA MET A 36 -5.98 -3.15 9.88
C MET A 36 -5.88 -4.36 10.81
N ILE A 37 -6.48 -4.28 12.01
CA ILE A 37 -6.61 -5.42 12.92
C ILE A 37 -7.47 -6.50 12.27
N GLY A 38 -8.65 -6.17 11.75
CA GLY A 38 -9.58 -7.14 11.17
C GLY A 38 -8.96 -7.93 10.00
N ILE A 39 -8.26 -7.25 9.08
CA ILE A 39 -7.57 -7.94 7.98
C ILE A 39 -6.35 -8.73 8.47
N GLY A 40 -5.64 -8.24 9.49
CA GLY A 40 -4.55 -8.96 10.14
C GLY A 40 -5.02 -10.26 10.79
N GLU A 41 -6.12 -10.23 11.52
CA GLU A 41 -6.78 -11.41 12.10
C GLU A 41 -7.15 -12.42 11.00
N ALA A 42 -7.84 -11.96 9.94
CA ALA A 42 -8.20 -12.82 8.81
C ALA A 42 -6.99 -13.45 8.12
N TYR A 43 -5.88 -12.71 8.02
CA TYR A 43 -4.61 -13.23 7.52
C TYR A 43 -4.03 -14.33 8.44
N PHE A 44 -3.97 -14.09 9.76
CA PHE A 44 -3.40 -15.07 10.71
C PHE A 44 -4.31 -16.27 10.99
N GLU A 45 -5.63 -16.14 10.80
CA GLU A 45 -6.55 -17.28 10.78
C GLU A 45 -6.18 -18.27 9.67
N ARG A 46 -5.81 -17.76 8.48
CA ARG A 46 -5.42 -18.57 7.33
C ARG A 46 -3.96 -19.03 7.38
N TYR A 47 -3.08 -18.17 7.90
CA TYR A 47 -1.64 -18.43 8.00
C TYR A 47 -1.17 -18.23 9.45
N PRO A 48 -1.49 -19.18 10.36
CA PRO A 48 -1.10 -19.07 11.76
C PRO A 48 0.42 -18.98 11.91
N ASP A 49 0.88 -18.01 12.70
CA ASP A 49 2.32 -17.82 12.92
C ASP A 49 2.82 -18.92 13.87
N CYS A 50 3.51 -19.92 13.32
CA CYS A 50 4.15 -20.97 14.11
C CYS A 50 5.62 -20.58 14.37
N PHE A 51 5.99 -20.36 15.64
CA PHE A 51 7.36 -20.02 16.06
C PHE A 51 8.45 -20.99 15.52
N SER A 52 8.08 -22.23 15.20
CA SER A 52 8.95 -23.27 14.68
C SER A 52 9.03 -23.33 13.14
N ASN A 53 8.14 -22.65 12.41
CA ASN A 53 8.05 -22.77 10.95
C ASN A 53 7.55 -21.46 10.32
N ARG A 54 8.37 -20.40 10.38
CA ARG A 54 8.13 -19.18 9.61
C ARG A 54 8.42 -19.46 8.14
N SER A 55 7.42 -19.91 7.40
CA SER A 55 7.51 -19.96 5.93
C SER A 55 7.75 -18.54 5.41
N CYS A 56 8.89 -18.32 4.74
CA CYS A 56 9.24 -17.03 4.13
C CYS A 56 8.15 -16.56 3.14
N THR A 57 7.47 -17.51 2.51
CA THR A 57 6.37 -17.28 1.57
C THR A 57 5.17 -16.61 2.25
N ASP A 58 4.79 -17.06 3.46
CA ASP A 58 3.62 -16.56 4.18
C ASP A 58 3.89 -15.12 4.66
N VAL A 59 5.07 -14.90 5.25
CA VAL A 59 5.52 -13.55 5.65
C VAL A 59 5.49 -12.58 4.45
N THR A 60 5.97 -13.02 3.29
CA THR A 60 5.95 -12.23 2.06
C THR A 60 4.53 -11.91 1.61
N LEU A 61 3.59 -12.84 1.76
CA LEU A 61 2.18 -12.63 1.45
C LEU A 61 1.55 -11.58 2.36
N GLY A 62 1.86 -11.60 3.66
CA GLY A 62 1.43 -10.57 4.61
C GLY A 62 1.91 -9.17 4.21
N TYR A 63 3.16 -9.03 3.77
CA TYR A 63 3.65 -7.74 3.24
C TYR A 63 2.97 -7.33 1.95
N LYS A 64 2.69 -8.28 1.04
CA LYS A 64 1.96 -8.00 -0.21
C LYS A 64 0.54 -7.52 0.08
N LEU A 65 -0.14 -8.10 1.05
CA LEU A 65 -1.48 -7.69 1.50
C LEU A 65 -1.48 -6.23 1.96
N VAL A 66 -0.54 -5.88 2.84
CA VAL A 66 -0.44 -4.50 3.37
C VAL A 66 -0.14 -3.52 2.23
N ARG A 67 0.85 -3.84 1.39
CA ARG A 67 1.23 -2.99 0.25
C ARG A 67 0.06 -2.76 -0.69
N LEU A 68 -0.72 -3.80 -1.01
CA LEU A 68 -1.90 -3.67 -1.85
C LEU A 68 -2.88 -2.64 -1.28
N CYS A 69 -3.24 -2.76 -0.01
CA CYS A 69 -4.21 -1.85 0.61
C CYS A 69 -3.69 -0.41 0.64
N VAL A 70 -2.42 -0.22 1.01
CA VAL A 70 -1.78 1.10 1.08
C VAL A 70 -1.66 1.72 -0.31
N ILE A 71 -1.28 0.95 -1.34
CA ILE A 71 -1.19 1.43 -2.73
C ILE A 71 -2.54 1.92 -3.22
N GLU A 72 -3.62 1.17 -2.97
CA GLU A 72 -4.96 1.60 -3.38
C GLU A 72 -5.40 2.88 -2.64
N LYS A 73 -4.99 3.04 -1.38
CA LYS A 73 -5.21 4.28 -0.62
C LYS A 73 -4.45 5.48 -1.18
N LEU A 74 -3.20 5.28 -1.59
CA LEU A 74 -2.44 6.33 -2.27
C LEU A 74 -3.03 6.66 -3.65
N ALA A 75 -3.49 5.64 -4.38
CA ALA A 75 -4.04 5.80 -5.72
C ALA A 75 -5.36 6.60 -5.71
N VAL A 76 -6.22 6.41 -4.72
CA VAL A 76 -7.46 7.21 -4.58
C VAL A 76 -7.15 8.65 -4.16
N SER A 77 -6.20 8.85 -3.23
CA SER A 77 -5.77 10.19 -2.79
C SER A 77 -5.16 11.00 -3.94
N ALA A 78 -4.41 10.35 -4.84
CA ALA A 78 -3.84 10.96 -6.04
C ALA A 78 -4.89 11.40 -7.07
N GLY A 79 -6.12 10.89 -6.95
CA GLY A 79 -7.24 11.18 -7.83
C GLY A 79 -7.25 10.39 -9.14
N PRO A 80 -8.37 10.45 -9.90
CA PRO A 80 -8.61 9.58 -11.04
C PRO A 80 -7.58 9.72 -12.17
N ARG A 81 -6.96 10.90 -12.31
CA ARG A 81 -5.96 11.16 -13.34
C ARG A 81 -4.68 10.36 -13.14
N PHE A 82 -4.27 10.13 -11.88
CA PHE A 82 -2.97 9.57 -11.56
C PHE A 82 -3.04 8.20 -10.88
N CYS A 83 -4.24 7.67 -10.59
CA CYS A 83 -4.41 6.43 -9.86
C CYS A 83 -3.65 5.25 -10.48
N CYS A 84 -3.71 5.07 -11.81
CA CYS A 84 -2.96 4.03 -12.52
C CYS A 84 -1.45 4.24 -12.40
N ALA A 85 -0.98 5.47 -12.61
CA ALA A 85 0.44 5.81 -12.50
C ALA A 85 0.97 5.53 -11.08
N VAL A 86 0.19 5.83 -10.05
CA VAL A 86 0.53 5.53 -8.65
C VAL A 86 0.62 4.03 -8.40
N ARG A 87 -0.35 3.24 -8.87
CA ARG A 87 -0.32 1.77 -8.77
C ARG A 87 0.94 1.20 -9.41
N ASP A 88 1.29 1.67 -10.60
CA ASP A 88 2.44 1.18 -11.35
C ASP A 88 3.77 1.54 -10.65
N MET A 89 3.96 2.80 -10.28
CA MET A 89 5.24 3.26 -9.72
C MET A 89 5.48 2.76 -8.31
N ILE A 90 4.45 2.72 -7.45
CA ILE A 90 4.60 2.25 -6.07
C ILE A 90 4.60 0.72 -6.04
N GLY A 91 3.81 0.08 -6.90
CA GLY A 91 3.81 -1.37 -7.06
C GLY A 91 5.12 -1.92 -7.64
N SER A 92 5.87 -1.11 -8.40
CA SER A 92 7.13 -1.51 -9.03
C SER A 92 8.17 -0.40 -9.05
N ILE A 93 9.18 -0.52 -8.19
CA ILE A 93 10.29 0.46 -8.09
C ILE A 93 10.97 0.71 -9.44
N SER A 94 11.07 -0.30 -10.31
CA SER A 94 11.71 -0.15 -11.63
C SER A 94 10.93 0.77 -12.57
N LEU A 95 9.64 1.02 -12.31
CA LEU A 95 8.80 1.92 -13.11
C LEU A 95 8.83 3.37 -12.61
N ILE A 96 9.32 3.63 -11.39
CA ILE A 96 9.25 4.95 -10.76
C ILE A 96 9.75 6.08 -11.67
N ARG A 97 10.96 5.93 -12.20
CA ARG A 97 11.59 6.98 -13.03
C ARG A 97 10.76 7.27 -14.29
N ALA A 98 10.43 6.23 -15.06
CA ALA A 98 9.67 6.40 -16.30
C ALA A 98 8.27 6.98 -16.06
N THR A 99 7.61 6.57 -14.98
CA THR A 99 6.30 7.09 -14.61
C THR A 99 6.37 8.56 -14.19
N ILE A 100 7.33 8.95 -13.36
CA ILE A 100 7.44 10.36 -12.93
C ILE A 100 7.83 11.28 -14.08
N GLU A 101 8.68 10.82 -15.01
CA GLU A 101 9.03 11.56 -16.23
C GLU A 101 7.80 11.79 -17.12
N THR A 102 6.95 10.76 -17.23
CA THR A 102 5.69 10.86 -17.97
C THR A 102 4.72 11.85 -17.33
N ILE A 103 4.57 11.82 -16.00
CA ILE A 103 3.71 12.78 -15.27
C ILE A 103 4.23 14.20 -15.45
N VAL A 104 5.54 14.45 -15.31
CA VAL A 104 6.12 15.79 -15.49
C VAL A 104 5.91 16.28 -16.92
N ARG A 105 6.09 15.41 -17.93
CA ARG A 105 5.86 15.75 -19.33
C ARG A 105 4.40 16.10 -19.64
N GLU A 106 3.45 15.38 -19.07
CA GLU A 106 2.01 15.50 -19.40
C GLU A 106 1.25 16.50 -18.52
N ALA A 107 1.68 16.68 -17.28
CA ALA A 107 0.99 17.49 -16.28
C ALA A 107 1.83 18.67 -15.75
N GLY A 108 3.13 18.66 -16.01
CA GLY A 108 4.07 19.68 -15.54
C GLY A 108 4.63 19.38 -14.15
N MET A 109 5.78 20.01 -13.86
CA MET A 109 6.52 19.80 -12.61
C MET A 109 5.68 20.06 -11.36
N LYS A 110 4.94 21.18 -11.32
CA LYS A 110 4.11 21.56 -10.16
C LYS A 110 3.07 20.50 -9.80
N GLU A 111 2.49 19.85 -10.80
CA GLU A 111 1.49 18.83 -10.57
C GLU A 111 2.11 17.52 -10.08
N ALA A 112 3.30 17.18 -10.58
CA ALA A 112 4.09 16.06 -10.06
C ALA A 112 4.48 16.27 -8.59
N GLU A 113 4.89 17.49 -8.21
CA GLU A 113 5.17 17.84 -6.81
C GLU A 113 3.93 17.74 -5.93
N ARG A 114 2.80 18.30 -6.39
CA ARG A 114 1.52 18.21 -5.67
C ARG A 114 1.11 16.77 -5.44
N LEU A 115 1.26 15.91 -6.46
CA LEU A 115 0.99 14.48 -6.36
C LEU A 115 1.86 13.82 -5.28
N VAL A 116 3.16 14.12 -5.24
CA VAL A 116 4.06 13.61 -4.21
C VAL A 116 3.63 14.04 -2.82
N THR A 117 3.31 15.33 -2.63
CA THR A 117 2.83 15.85 -1.33
C THR A 117 1.57 15.12 -0.86
N VAL A 118 0.58 14.94 -1.75
CA VAL A 118 -0.66 14.23 -1.41
C VAL A 118 -0.40 12.78 -1.01
N MET A 119 0.52 12.08 -1.69
CA MET A 119 0.91 10.73 -1.29
C MET A 119 1.63 10.69 0.06
N GLU A 120 2.49 11.67 0.35
CA GLU A 120 3.19 11.78 1.65
C GLU A 120 2.20 12.00 2.79
N GLU A 121 1.25 12.91 2.62
CA GLU A 121 0.21 13.18 3.62
C GLU A 121 -0.67 11.95 3.86
N SER A 122 -1.12 11.30 2.78
CA SER A 122 -1.94 10.09 2.86
C SER A 122 -1.19 8.94 3.53
N LEU A 123 0.11 8.77 3.23
CA LEU A 123 0.95 7.77 3.88
C LEU A 123 1.18 8.07 5.36
N GLY A 124 1.37 9.35 5.71
CA GLY A 124 1.54 9.81 7.09
C GLY A 124 0.32 9.52 7.97
N LEU A 125 -0.89 9.72 7.44
CA LEU A 125 -2.13 9.37 8.13
C LEU A 125 -2.20 7.85 8.42
N MET A 126 -1.95 7.02 7.40
CA MET A 126 -1.93 5.56 7.57
C MET A 126 -0.81 5.10 8.52
N GLN A 127 0.35 5.74 8.51
CA GLN A 127 1.44 5.46 9.44
C GLN A 127 0.99 5.73 10.89
N GLY A 128 0.26 6.81 11.14
CA GLY A 128 -0.30 7.12 12.46
C GLY A 128 -1.22 6.01 12.97
N ASP A 129 -2.10 5.48 12.12
CA ASP A 129 -2.97 4.35 12.46
C ASP A 129 -2.17 3.07 12.74
N ILE A 130 -1.13 2.80 11.96
CA ILE A 130 -0.23 1.64 12.16
C ILE A 130 0.54 1.75 13.47
N ASP A 131 1.03 2.94 13.80
CA ASP A 131 1.78 3.20 15.03
C ASP A 131 0.89 3.04 16.27
N ALA A 132 -0.42 3.31 16.14
CA ALA A 132 -1.41 3.10 17.19
C ALA A 132 -1.82 1.63 17.37
N LEU A 133 -1.47 0.72 16.44
CA LEU A 133 -1.80 -0.70 16.59
C LEU A 133 -1.16 -1.31 17.86
N PRO A 134 -1.86 -2.26 18.51
CA PRO A 134 -1.27 -3.05 19.60
C PRO A 134 0.01 -3.75 19.14
N ILE A 135 0.98 -3.87 20.06
CA ILE A 135 2.22 -4.62 19.79
C ILE A 135 1.87 -6.08 19.49
N GLY A 136 2.36 -6.58 18.36
CA GLY A 136 2.11 -7.95 17.94
C GLY A 136 2.39 -8.17 16.46
N MET A 137 2.15 -9.39 15.99
CA MET A 137 2.52 -9.80 14.63
C MET A 137 1.75 -9.06 13.53
N ILE A 138 0.52 -8.62 13.79
CA ILE A 138 -0.23 -7.77 12.85
C ILE A 138 0.54 -6.48 12.62
N LYS A 139 0.90 -5.76 13.69
CA LYS A 139 1.68 -4.52 13.60
C LYS A 139 2.99 -4.72 12.85
N GLU A 140 3.72 -5.81 13.13
CA GLU A 140 4.96 -6.15 12.42
C GLU A 140 4.76 -6.33 10.90
N ARG A 141 3.66 -6.96 10.47
CA ARG A 141 3.33 -7.07 9.03
C ARG A 141 3.06 -5.70 8.41
N PHE A 142 2.35 -4.84 9.12
CA PHE A 142 2.07 -3.48 8.66
C PHE A 142 3.33 -2.61 8.56
N ILE A 143 4.18 -2.63 9.59
CA ILE A 143 5.47 -1.91 9.58
C ILE A 143 6.34 -2.38 8.41
N GLY A 144 6.48 -3.69 8.21
CA GLY A 144 7.28 -4.24 7.10
C GLY A 144 6.68 -3.93 5.71
N GLY A 145 5.35 -3.93 5.60
CA GLY A 145 4.65 -3.56 4.36
C GLY A 145 4.83 -2.08 4.01
N VAL A 146 4.63 -1.19 4.98
CA VAL A 146 4.72 0.27 4.78
C VAL A 146 6.15 0.77 4.63
N SER A 147 7.14 0.12 5.24
CA SER A 147 8.56 0.46 5.03
C SER A 147 8.95 0.41 3.55
N TYR A 148 8.41 -0.54 2.78
CA TYR A 148 8.61 -0.59 1.33
C TYR A 148 8.00 0.64 0.62
N ILE A 149 6.83 1.11 1.07
CA ILE A 149 6.14 2.25 0.47
C ILE A 149 6.89 3.55 0.75
N HIS A 150 7.42 3.74 1.96
CA HIS A 150 8.32 4.86 2.28
C HIS A 150 9.54 4.88 1.36
N ASN A 151 10.16 3.71 1.13
CA ASN A 151 11.30 3.60 0.21
C ASN A 151 10.93 3.95 -1.23
N ALA A 152 9.78 3.46 -1.72
CA ALA A 152 9.28 3.82 -3.05
C ALA A 152 9.04 5.33 -3.17
N LEU A 153 8.40 5.95 -2.17
CA LEU A 153 8.11 7.39 -2.17
C LEU A 153 9.38 8.24 -2.10
N TYR A 154 10.38 7.79 -1.34
CA TYR A 154 11.72 8.39 -1.35
C TYR A 154 12.34 8.37 -2.76
N LEU A 155 12.24 7.25 -3.47
CA LEU A 155 12.76 7.13 -4.84
C LEU A 155 11.97 8.01 -5.82
N VAL A 156 10.65 8.14 -5.67
CA VAL A 156 9.84 9.08 -6.46
C VAL A 156 10.35 10.51 -6.26
N LYS A 157 10.58 10.93 -5.01
CA LYS A 157 11.15 12.25 -4.68
C LYS A 157 12.54 12.46 -5.27
N SER A 158 13.39 11.43 -5.20
CA SER A 158 14.73 11.48 -5.77
C SER A 158 14.69 11.64 -7.29
N ALA A 159 13.82 10.87 -7.97
CA ALA A 159 13.63 10.96 -9.40
C ALA A 159 13.12 12.35 -9.82
N LEU A 160 12.12 12.89 -9.12
CA LEU A 160 11.60 14.24 -9.37
C LEU A 160 12.67 15.32 -9.17
N LYS A 161 13.45 15.23 -8.09
CA LYS A 161 14.58 16.16 -7.83
C LYS A 161 15.64 16.13 -8.92
N SER A 162 15.92 14.96 -9.50
CA SER A 162 16.91 14.85 -10.58
C SER A 162 16.50 15.57 -11.87
N MET A 163 15.22 15.93 -12.03
CA MET A 163 14.72 16.66 -13.20
C MET A 163 14.81 18.19 -13.07
N TYR A 164 15.25 18.69 -11.91
CA TYR A 164 15.56 20.11 -11.71
C TYR A 164 16.95 20.50 -12.22
N GLN A 165 17.79 19.50 -12.51
CA GLN A 165 19.19 19.65 -12.90
C GLN A 165 19.32 19.61 -14.42
#